data_AF-A0A419J8I3-F1
#
_entry.id   AF-A0A419J8I3-F1
#
_cell.length_a   1.000
_cell.length_b   1.000
_cell.length_c   1.000
_cell.angle_alpha   90.00
_cell.angle_beta   90.00
_cell.angle_gamma   90.00
#
_symmetry.space_group_name_H-M   'P 1'
#
loop_
_entity.id
_entity.type
_entity.pdbx_description
1 polymer ?
#
loop_
_entity_poly.entity_id
_entity_poly.type
_entity_poly.pdbx_seq_one_letter_code
_entity_poly.pdbx_strand_id
1 'polypeptide(L)'
;MGIHSDDNAQGSLDFLTAISIFLLTMAYLVLQIPAIFAPFESQSADLQPVAYRTCMILAEDTGWWRNESTNQSGADWENAPLNDVCRIGLAANKHNPNDFSKLMNRGKICILSENKIKELNRTYNSNRIIDHSNKSYTMHSWIRYLLGLDIIRTYSYNISLQYLNGTTAHPIYVPNNTHPALCIGNQVPETAEIEKMERLVAIEGDCGVGYLNIGDTNTSNITMGLPHLDSFTVKFENFSEKNRTADARLNVTLNNTDYNNVSVINESGLFAGGWHTFNRTVIDDYLCDSNNITVNVSWCNVSYMWVNRSDWGDRIGGMSMPSAKLVVCIW
;
A
#
# COMPACT_ATOMS: atom_id res chain seq x y z
N MET A 1 3.22 -68.00 -65.63
CA MET A 1 4.52 -67.68 -65.02
C MET A 1 4.21 -67.26 -63.59
N GLY A 2 4.24 -68.23 -62.68
CA GLY A 2 3.89 -68.02 -61.28
C GLY A 2 5.04 -67.32 -60.58
N ILE A 3 4.75 -66.18 -59.94
CA ILE A 3 5.68 -65.52 -59.04
C ILE A 3 5.74 -66.42 -57.81
N HIS A 4 6.85 -67.15 -57.64
CA HIS A 4 7.18 -67.75 -56.36
C HIS A 4 7.29 -66.59 -55.36
N SER A 5 6.41 -66.57 -54.36
CA SER A 5 6.55 -65.71 -53.20
C SER A 5 7.81 -66.15 -52.45
N ASP A 6 8.87 -65.36 -52.52
CA ASP A 6 9.99 -65.49 -51.60
C ASP A 6 9.50 -65.05 -50.23
N ASP A 7 8.95 -65.98 -49.46
CA ASP A 7 8.42 -65.76 -48.10
C ASP A 7 9.46 -65.11 -47.17
N ASN A 8 10.75 -65.32 -47.47
CA ASN A 8 11.87 -64.68 -46.76
C ASN A 8 12.02 -63.18 -47.06
N ALA A 9 11.71 -62.75 -48.29
CA ALA A 9 11.73 -61.33 -48.66
C ALA A 9 10.55 -60.59 -48.03
N GLN A 10 9.39 -61.25 -47.95
CA GLN A 10 8.21 -60.72 -47.27
C GLN A 10 8.44 -60.59 -45.76
N GLY A 11 9.02 -61.61 -45.11
CA GLY A 11 9.36 -61.53 -43.68
C GLY A 11 10.38 -60.43 -43.35
N SER A 12 11.34 -60.17 -44.24
CA SER A 12 12.30 -59.08 -44.09
C SER A 12 11.65 -57.70 -44.21
N LEU A 13 10.67 -57.57 -45.11
CA LEU A 13 9.92 -56.34 -45.34
C LEU A 13 8.95 -56.02 -44.20
N ASP A 14 8.27 -57.03 -43.66
CA ASP A 14 7.38 -56.90 -42.52
C ASP A 14 8.16 -56.48 -41.26
N PHE A 15 9.34 -57.06 -41.03
CA PHE A 15 10.24 -56.69 -39.93
C PHE A 15 10.76 -55.25 -40.05
N LEU A 16 11.20 -54.85 -41.25
CA LEU A 16 11.66 -53.48 -41.50
C LEU A 16 10.54 -52.46 -41.30
N THR A 17 9.32 -52.80 -41.73
CA THR A 17 8.13 -51.96 -41.56
C THR A 17 7.78 -51.82 -40.08
N ALA A 18 7.79 -52.92 -39.32
CA ALA A 18 7.53 -52.92 -37.89
C ALA A 18 8.55 -52.08 -37.11
N ILE A 19 9.85 -52.22 -37.42
CA ILE A 19 10.91 -51.40 -36.81
C ILE A 19 10.76 -49.93 -37.19
N SER A 20 10.40 -49.62 -38.42
CA SER A 20 10.22 -48.23 -38.87
C SER A 20 9.07 -47.56 -38.14
N ILE A 21 7.94 -48.25 -37.98
CA ILE A 21 6.80 -47.76 -37.20
C ILE A 21 7.23 -47.58 -35.73
N PHE A 22 7.91 -48.56 -35.15
CA PHE A 22 8.39 -48.48 -33.78
C PHE A 22 9.31 -47.27 -33.55
N LEU A 23 10.31 -47.07 -34.42
CA LEU A 23 11.25 -45.95 -34.32
C LEU A 23 10.57 -44.60 -34.53
N LEU A 24 9.63 -44.50 -35.47
CA LEU A 24 8.84 -43.29 -35.69
C LEU A 24 8.01 -42.94 -34.45
N THR A 25 7.37 -43.95 -33.86
CA THR A 25 6.55 -43.78 -32.64
C THR A 25 7.43 -43.38 -31.45
N MET A 26 8.62 -43.98 -31.32
CA MET A 26 9.57 -43.65 -30.26
C MET A 26 10.12 -42.22 -30.42
N ALA A 27 10.46 -41.80 -31.65
CA ALA A 27 10.88 -40.43 -31.93
C ALA A 27 9.77 -39.42 -31.61
N TYR A 28 8.52 -39.72 -31.98
CA TYR A 28 7.36 -38.91 -31.63
C TYR A 28 7.18 -38.77 -30.12
N LEU A 29 7.30 -39.86 -29.35
CA LEU A 29 7.21 -39.81 -27.89
C LEU A 29 8.34 -38.99 -27.25
N VAL A 30 9.58 -39.14 -27.72
CA VAL A 30 10.72 -38.36 -27.21
C VAL A 30 10.54 -36.85 -27.47
N LEU A 31 9.94 -36.48 -28.60
CA LEU A 31 9.61 -35.08 -28.90
C LEU A 31 8.48 -34.52 -28.03
N GLN A 32 7.57 -35.37 -27.52
CA GLN A 32 6.46 -34.95 -26.67
C GLN A 32 6.82 -34.84 -25.18
N ILE A 33 7.88 -35.52 -24.71
CA ILE A 33 8.33 -35.44 -23.31
C ILE A 33 8.61 -33.99 -22.88
N PRO A 34 9.37 -33.17 -23.63
CA PRO A 34 9.57 -31.76 -23.28
C PRO A 34 8.28 -30.93 -23.29
N ALA A 35 7.31 -31.26 -24.14
CA ALA A 35 6.03 -30.53 -24.22
C ALA A 35 5.16 -30.72 -22.97
N ILE A 36 5.33 -31.80 -22.23
CA ILE A 36 4.67 -32.03 -20.92
C ILE A 36 5.31 -31.16 -19.83
N PHE A 37 6.59 -30.82 -19.97
CA PHE A 37 7.33 -29.98 -19.02
C PHE A 37 7.38 -28.51 -19.41
N ALA A 38 6.99 -28.16 -20.64
CA ALA A 38 6.72 -26.79 -21.01
C ALA A 38 5.46 -26.37 -20.24
N PRO A 39 5.55 -25.44 -19.27
CA PRO A 39 4.36 -24.95 -18.61
C PRO A 39 3.46 -24.37 -19.70
N PHE A 40 2.21 -24.85 -19.77
CA PHE A 40 1.18 -24.07 -20.43
C PHE A 40 1.21 -22.72 -19.71
N GLU A 41 1.69 -21.67 -20.37
CA GLU A 41 1.56 -20.30 -19.88
C GLU A 41 0.06 -20.01 -19.82
N SER A 42 -0.57 -20.36 -18.71
CA SER A 42 -1.92 -19.93 -18.42
C SER A 42 -1.89 -18.42 -18.27
N GLN A 43 -2.95 -17.75 -18.68
CA GLN A 43 -3.06 -16.30 -18.56
C GLN A 43 -2.90 -15.86 -17.08
N SER A 44 -3.20 -16.72 -16.10
CA SER A 44 -2.83 -16.57 -14.67
C SER A 44 -1.34 -16.37 -14.41
N ALA A 45 -0.44 -17.06 -15.12
CA ALA A 45 0.99 -16.92 -14.92
C ALA A 45 1.48 -15.50 -15.28
N ASP A 46 0.79 -14.82 -16.19
CA ASP A 46 1.06 -13.42 -16.55
C ASP A 46 0.42 -12.42 -15.57
N LEU A 47 -0.74 -12.76 -14.98
CA LEU A 47 -1.48 -11.86 -14.09
C LEU A 47 -0.85 -11.77 -12.69
N GLN A 48 -0.34 -12.88 -12.15
CA GLN A 48 0.29 -12.95 -10.82
C GLN A 48 1.45 -11.96 -10.62
N PRO A 49 2.45 -11.90 -11.51
CA PRO A 49 3.53 -10.92 -11.39
C PRO A 49 3.04 -9.46 -11.48
N VAL A 50 2.02 -9.19 -12.29
CA VAL A 50 1.45 -7.85 -12.48
C VAL A 50 0.69 -7.41 -11.24
N ALA A 51 -0.14 -8.28 -10.66
CA ALA A 51 -0.87 -8.02 -9.42
C ALA A 51 0.09 -7.83 -8.24
N TYR A 52 1.10 -8.70 -8.12
CA TYR A 52 2.15 -8.59 -7.12
C TYR A 52 2.87 -7.23 -7.22
N ARG A 53 3.37 -6.88 -8.41
CA ARG A 53 4.09 -5.62 -8.64
C ARG A 53 3.23 -4.41 -8.31
N THR A 54 1.97 -4.40 -8.75
CA THR A 54 1.05 -3.29 -8.51
C THR A 54 0.77 -3.12 -7.03
N CYS A 55 0.55 -4.22 -6.30
CA CYS A 55 0.41 -4.20 -4.85
C CYS A 55 1.67 -3.68 -4.15
N MET A 56 2.87 -4.09 -4.59
CA MET A 56 4.13 -3.60 -4.03
C MET A 56 4.33 -2.10 -4.29
N ILE A 57 4.06 -1.62 -5.50
CA ILE A 57 4.15 -0.19 -5.83
C ILE A 57 3.25 0.61 -4.89
N LEU A 58 1.99 0.18 -4.70
CA LEU A 58 1.07 0.90 -3.82
C LEU A 58 1.51 0.83 -2.35
N ALA A 59 1.97 -0.33 -1.86
CA ALA A 59 2.23 -0.55 -0.44
C ALA A 59 3.64 -0.17 0.03
N GLU A 60 4.62 -0.01 -0.85
CA GLU A 60 6.03 0.25 -0.50
C GLU A 60 6.62 1.50 -1.15
N ASP A 61 6.07 1.92 -2.29
CA ASP A 61 6.53 3.11 -2.98
C ASP A 61 5.82 4.34 -2.42
N THR A 62 6.57 5.41 -2.19
CA THR A 62 5.98 6.71 -1.84
C THR A 62 5.30 7.37 -3.03
N GLY A 63 5.59 6.91 -4.25
CA GLY A 63 5.33 7.65 -5.48
C GLY A 63 6.42 8.69 -5.75
N TRP A 64 6.32 9.32 -6.91
CA TRP A 64 7.30 10.30 -7.38
C TRP A 64 6.68 11.29 -8.34
N TRP A 65 7.08 12.55 -8.21
CA TRP A 65 6.80 13.61 -9.17
C TRP A 65 8.08 14.33 -9.56
N ARG A 66 8.09 14.91 -10.75
CA ARG A 66 9.18 15.72 -11.27
C ARG A 66 8.62 16.84 -12.12
N ASN A 67 8.94 18.07 -11.75
CA ASN A 67 8.67 19.24 -12.57
C ASN A 67 9.92 19.60 -13.37
N GLU A 68 9.80 19.51 -14.69
CA GLU A 68 10.91 19.77 -15.62
C GLU A 68 11.27 21.26 -15.70
N SER A 69 10.32 22.16 -15.41
CA SER A 69 10.55 23.61 -15.50
C SER A 69 11.34 24.17 -14.31
N THR A 70 11.13 23.62 -13.11
CA THR A 70 11.81 24.07 -11.88
C THR A 70 12.93 23.13 -11.44
N ASN A 71 13.12 21.99 -12.13
CA ASN A 71 14.02 20.90 -11.73
C ASN A 71 13.76 20.40 -10.30
N GLN A 72 12.52 20.55 -9.81
CA GLN A 72 12.11 20.04 -8.51
C GLN A 72 11.51 18.64 -8.67
N SER A 73 11.72 17.81 -7.66
CA SER A 73 11.17 16.46 -7.61
C SER A 73 11.04 16.00 -6.17
N GLY A 74 10.06 15.14 -5.91
CA GLY A 74 9.76 14.69 -4.56
C GLY A 74 8.91 13.43 -4.53
N ALA A 75 8.76 12.90 -3.32
CA ALA A 75 7.97 11.71 -2.98
C ALA A 75 6.54 12.06 -2.52
N ASP A 76 6.23 13.34 -2.45
CA ASP A 76 4.96 13.97 -2.07
C ASP A 76 4.11 14.30 -3.31
N TRP A 77 3.94 13.30 -4.17
CA TRP A 77 3.23 13.47 -5.45
C TRP A 77 1.78 13.94 -5.27
N GLU A 78 1.17 13.68 -4.11
CA GLU A 78 -0.17 14.13 -3.73
C GLU A 78 -0.31 15.66 -3.67
N ASN A 79 0.80 16.39 -3.51
CA ASN A 79 0.81 17.85 -3.50
C ASN A 79 1.30 18.46 -4.83
N ALA A 80 1.75 17.61 -5.75
CA ALA A 80 2.32 18.03 -7.01
C ALA A 80 1.23 18.24 -8.08
N PRO A 81 1.48 19.10 -9.10
CA PRO A 81 0.63 19.17 -10.27
C PRO A 81 0.54 17.79 -10.94
N LEU A 82 -0.67 17.36 -11.31
CA LEU A 82 -0.92 16.02 -11.87
C LEU A 82 -0.06 15.74 -13.13
N ASN A 83 0.25 16.75 -13.92
CA ASN A 83 1.08 16.59 -15.12
C ASN A 83 2.54 16.21 -14.80
N ASP A 84 3.01 16.54 -13.59
CA ASP A 84 4.38 16.30 -13.12
C ASP A 84 4.50 14.94 -12.38
N VAL A 85 3.38 14.27 -12.10
CA VAL A 85 3.40 12.97 -11.41
C VAL A 85 3.90 11.89 -12.35
N CYS A 86 4.98 11.21 -11.96
CA CYS A 86 5.61 10.15 -12.74
C CYS A 86 5.23 8.75 -12.23
N ARG A 87 4.87 8.63 -10.94
CA ARG A 87 4.52 7.35 -10.33
C ARG A 87 3.62 7.55 -9.12
N ILE A 88 2.59 6.71 -9.02
CA ILE A 88 1.68 6.67 -7.87
C ILE A 88 2.19 5.63 -6.87
N GLY A 89 2.27 6.01 -5.61
CA GLY A 89 2.55 5.11 -4.49
C GLY A 89 1.84 5.62 -3.25
N LEU A 90 1.35 4.71 -2.40
CA LEU A 90 0.56 5.09 -1.22
C LEU A 90 1.36 5.00 0.06
N ALA A 91 2.60 4.51 0.02
CA ALA A 91 3.43 4.38 1.22
C ALA A 91 3.75 5.75 1.82
N ALA A 92 3.72 5.82 3.14
CA ALA A 92 4.06 7.02 3.87
C ALA A 92 5.56 7.33 3.75
N ASN A 93 5.89 8.62 3.71
CA ASN A 93 7.26 9.08 3.59
C ASN A 93 8.06 8.70 4.84
N LYS A 94 9.36 8.40 4.66
CA LYS A 94 10.26 8.19 5.80
C LYS A 94 10.66 9.55 6.37
N HIS A 95 10.54 9.71 7.69
CA HIS A 95 10.84 10.97 8.39
C HIS A 95 12.33 11.29 8.47
N ASN A 96 13.20 10.30 8.23
CA ASN A 96 14.63 10.51 8.08
C ASN A 96 15.16 9.63 6.94
N PRO A 97 14.82 9.98 5.68
CA PRO A 97 15.21 9.14 4.58
C PRO A 97 16.71 9.38 4.33
N ASN A 98 17.52 8.35 4.61
CA ASN A 98 18.90 8.28 4.10
C ASN A 98 18.88 8.55 2.58
N ASP A 99 19.96 9.07 2.03
CA ASP A 99 20.05 9.36 0.59
C ASP A 99 19.65 8.16 -0.27
N PHE A 100 20.00 6.94 0.14
CA PHE A 100 19.57 5.71 -0.54
C PHE A 100 18.05 5.51 -0.56
N SER A 101 17.34 5.83 0.52
CA SER A 101 15.88 5.71 0.56
C SER A 101 15.16 6.81 -0.22
N LYS A 102 15.73 8.02 -0.30
CA LYS A 102 15.27 9.07 -1.22
C LYS A 102 15.50 8.66 -2.67
N LEU A 103 16.66 8.11 -3.00
CA LEU A 103 17.00 7.64 -4.35
C LEU A 103 16.09 6.50 -4.81
N MET A 104 15.64 5.65 -3.88
CA MET A 104 14.78 4.50 -4.18
C MET A 104 13.28 4.78 -3.97
N ASN A 105 12.89 5.98 -3.52
CA ASN A 105 11.50 6.35 -3.17
C ASN A 105 10.80 5.30 -2.27
N ARG A 106 11.57 4.68 -1.37
CA ARG A 106 11.06 3.63 -0.50
C ARG A 106 10.38 4.26 0.71
N GLY A 107 9.08 4.10 0.79
CA GLY A 107 8.28 4.53 1.93
C GLY A 107 8.45 3.61 3.12
N LYS A 108 7.68 3.88 4.16
CA LYS A 108 7.48 2.93 5.26
C LYS A 108 6.68 1.74 4.70
N ILE A 109 7.31 0.58 4.64
CA ILE A 109 6.73 -0.64 4.06
C ILE A 109 5.41 -0.96 4.76
N CYS A 110 4.34 -1.14 3.98
CA CYS A 110 2.99 -1.43 4.47
C CYS A 110 2.40 -0.37 5.41
N ILE A 111 2.96 0.84 5.49
CA ILE A 111 2.34 1.97 6.19
C ILE A 111 1.89 2.94 5.09
N LEU A 112 0.58 3.04 4.88
CA LEU A 112 0.00 3.91 3.86
C LEU A 112 -0.27 5.30 4.42
N SER A 113 -0.11 6.32 3.59
CA SER A 113 -0.50 7.69 3.92
C SER A 113 -1.97 7.94 3.57
N GLU A 114 -2.74 8.39 4.55
CA GLU A 114 -4.13 8.79 4.37
C GLU A 114 -4.28 9.91 3.33
N ASN A 115 -3.36 10.89 3.32
CA ASN A 115 -3.38 12.00 2.36
C ASN A 115 -3.19 11.51 0.92
N LYS A 116 -2.27 10.58 0.68
CA LYS A 116 -2.05 9.98 -0.63
C LYS A 116 -3.26 9.20 -1.11
N ILE A 117 -3.91 8.46 -0.22
CA ILE A 117 -5.13 7.71 -0.53
C ILE A 117 -6.28 8.67 -0.85
N LYS A 118 -6.49 9.72 -0.03
CA LYS A 118 -7.50 10.76 -0.26
C LYS A 118 -7.30 11.41 -1.61
N GLU A 119 -6.08 11.79 -1.94
CA GLU A 119 -5.78 12.45 -3.21
C GLU A 119 -5.91 11.52 -4.41
N LEU A 120 -5.49 10.25 -4.29
CA LEU A 120 -5.70 9.26 -5.34
C LEU A 120 -7.19 9.05 -5.63
N ASN A 121 -8.00 8.88 -4.58
CA ASN A 121 -9.44 8.68 -4.72
C ASN A 121 -10.13 9.94 -5.26
N ARG A 122 -9.73 11.13 -4.81
CA ARG A 122 -10.22 12.41 -5.34
C ARG A 122 -9.87 12.60 -6.81
N THR A 123 -8.63 12.30 -7.18
CA THR A 123 -8.15 12.41 -8.56
C THR A 123 -8.89 11.44 -9.47
N TYR A 124 -9.05 10.18 -9.06
CA TYR A 124 -9.78 9.16 -9.80
C TYR A 124 -11.23 9.57 -10.09
N ASN A 125 -11.93 10.11 -9.10
CA ASN A 125 -13.32 10.54 -9.23
C ASN A 125 -13.47 11.91 -9.93
N SER A 126 -12.37 12.56 -10.32
CA SER A 126 -12.44 13.81 -11.06
C SER A 126 -12.73 13.54 -12.54
N ASN A 127 -13.67 14.29 -13.12
CA ASN A 127 -13.97 14.21 -14.56
C ASN A 127 -12.98 15.02 -15.42
N ARG A 128 -11.73 15.15 -14.96
CA ARG A 128 -10.71 15.93 -15.66
C ARG A 128 -10.05 15.08 -16.75
N ILE A 129 -9.51 15.77 -17.74
CA ILE A 129 -8.62 15.18 -18.75
C ILE A 129 -7.21 15.72 -18.45
N ILE A 130 -6.22 14.84 -18.43
CA ILE A 130 -4.81 15.21 -18.24
C ILE A 130 -4.07 15.02 -19.55
N ASP A 131 -3.34 16.05 -19.94
CA ASP A 131 -2.34 15.95 -20.99
C ASP A 131 -0.98 15.67 -20.34
N HIS A 132 -0.47 14.47 -20.56
CA HIS A 132 0.82 14.02 -20.03
C HIS A 132 1.63 13.38 -21.16
N SER A 133 2.89 13.78 -21.30
CA SER A 133 3.80 13.23 -22.33
C SER A 133 3.22 13.26 -23.76
N ASN A 134 2.60 14.39 -24.16
CA ASN A 134 1.94 14.60 -25.46
C ASN A 134 0.74 13.66 -25.75
N LYS A 135 0.14 13.07 -24.72
CA LYS A 135 -1.07 12.24 -24.82
C LYS A 135 -2.12 12.71 -23.82
N SER A 136 -3.38 12.60 -24.23
CA SER A 136 -4.53 12.97 -23.40
C SER A 136 -5.14 11.73 -22.76
N TYR A 137 -5.34 11.76 -21.45
CA TYR A 137 -5.82 10.63 -20.65
C TYR A 137 -7.07 11.02 -19.85
N THR A 138 -8.00 10.06 -19.70
CA THR A 138 -8.99 10.12 -18.61
C THR A 138 -8.28 9.77 -17.31
N MET A 139 -8.83 10.15 -16.14
CA MET A 139 -8.21 9.79 -14.85
C MET A 139 -8.00 8.29 -14.70
N HIS A 140 -8.95 7.50 -15.17
CA HIS A 140 -8.86 6.04 -15.18
C HIS A 140 -7.69 5.53 -16.04
N SER A 141 -7.54 6.02 -17.27
CA SER A 141 -6.43 5.59 -18.13
C SER A 141 -5.08 6.16 -17.68
N TRP A 142 -5.07 7.34 -17.08
CA TRP A 142 -3.88 7.95 -16.50
C TRP A 142 -3.35 7.17 -15.30
N ILE A 143 -4.23 6.80 -14.35
CA ILE A 143 -3.83 5.95 -13.21
C ILE A 143 -3.38 4.58 -13.69
N ARG A 144 -4.07 3.98 -14.67
CA ARG A 144 -3.65 2.71 -15.29
C ARG A 144 -2.22 2.81 -15.85
N TYR A 145 -1.92 3.88 -16.58
CA TYR A 145 -0.60 4.14 -17.15
C TYR A 145 0.46 4.27 -16.06
N LEU A 146 0.21 5.07 -15.01
CA LEU A 146 1.15 5.29 -13.91
C LEU A 146 1.42 4.04 -13.05
N LEU A 147 0.47 3.11 -12.99
CA LEU A 147 0.65 1.79 -12.35
C LEU A 147 1.38 0.78 -13.26
N GLY A 148 1.71 1.17 -14.49
CA GLY A 148 2.33 0.29 -15.48
C GLY A 148 1.42 -0.83 -15.96
N LEU A 149 0.11 -0.60 -15.93
CA LEU A 149 -0.93 -1.56 -16.36
C LEU A 149 -1.30 -1.39 -17.84
N ASP A 150 -0.59 -0.52 -18.56
CA ASP A 150 -0.78 -0.24 -19.99
C ASP A 150 0.58 -0.13 -20.70
N ILE A 151 1.35 -1.23 -20.67
CA ILE A 151 2.71 -1.30 -21.28
C ILE A 151 2.69 -2.19 -22.52
N ILE A 152 2.58 -3.51 -22.31
CA ILE A 152 2.55 -4.52 -23.39
C ILE A 152 1.11 -4.97 -23.64
N ARG A 153 0.33 -5.09 -22.56
CA ARG A 153 -1.10 -5.38 -22.54
C ARG A 153 -1.78 -4.37 -21.63
N THR A 154 -3.04 -4.08 -21.93
CA THR A 154 -3.88 -3.21 -21.12
C THR A 154 -4.66 -4.07 -20.14
N TYR A 155 -4.31 -3.96 -18.85
CA TYR A 155 -4.99 -4.68 -17.78
C TYR A 155 -6.11 -3.84 -17.18
N SER A 156 -7.21 -4.50 -16.87
CA SER A 156 -8.24 -3.95 -15.99
C SER A 156 -7.82 -4.19 -14.54
N TYR A 157 -8.26 -3.30 -13.65
CA TYR A 157 -7.88 -3.38 -12.25
C TYR A 157 -9.02 -2.93 -11.36
N ASN A 158 -9.02 -3.44 -10.14
CA ASN A 158 -9.79 -2.91 -9.02
C ASN A 158 -8.86 -2.80 -7.82
N ILE A 159 -8.74 -1.62 -7.23
CA ILE A 159 -7.94 -1.38 -6.04
C ILE A 159 -8.86 -0.85 -4.96
N SER A 160 -8.89 -1.53 -3.82
CA SER A 160 -9.73 -1.13 -2.71
C SER A 160 -9.05 -1.29 -1.36
N LEU A 161 -9.48 -0.48 -0.40
CA LEU A 161 -9.07 -0.56 0.99
C LEU A 161 -10.24 -1.12 1.80
N GLN A 162 -10.02 -2.26 2.44
CA GLN A 162 -11.04 -3.04 3.13
C GLN A 162 -10.68 -3.24 4.60
N TYR A 163 -11.69 -3.39 5.45
CA TYR A 163 -11.49 -3.85 6.83
C TYR A 163 -10.96 -5.29 6.85
N LEU A 164 -10.34 -5.67 7.96
CA LEU A 164 -9.67 -6.97 8.11
C LEU A 164 -10.68 -8.11 8.19
N ASN A 165 -11.91 -7.83 8.63
CA ASN A 165 -13.04 -8.77 8.63
C ASN A 165 -13.71 -8.93 7.25
N GLY A 166 -13.37 -8.08 6.26
CA GLY A 166 -13.93 -8.15 4.91
C GLY A 166 -13.44 -9.38 4.16
N THR A 167 -14.33 -10.09 3.48
CA THR A 167 -13.99 -11.28 2.68
C THR A 167 -14.06 -10.99 1.18
N THR A 168 -13.49 -11.87 0.35
CA THR A 168 -13.58 -11.73 -1.12
C THR A 168 -15.03 -11.70 -1.61
N ALA A 169 -15.91 -12.51 -1.01
CA ALA A 169 -17.32 -12.58 -1.40
C ALA A 169 -18.15 -11.42 -0.86
N HIS A 170 -17.76 -10.87 0.30
CA HIS A 170 -18.43 -9.77 0.96
C HIS A 170 -17.38 -8.74 1.40
N PRO A 171 -16.90 -7.88 0.48
CA PRO A 171 -15.92 -6.86 0.81
C PRO A 171 -16.56 -5.80 1.70
N ILE A 172 -15.88 -5.45 2.78
CA ILE A 172 -16.29 -4.37 3.69
C ILE A 172 -15.25 -3.26 3.54
N TYR A 173 -15.63 -2.17 2.90
CA TYR A 173 -14.70 -1.08 2.60
C TYR A 173 -14.46 -0.19 3.81
N VAL A 174 -13.23 0.30 3.96
CA VAL A 174 -12.92 1.34 4.93
C VAL A 174 -13.62 2.63 4.47
N PRO A 175 -14.46 3.27 5.31
CA PRO A 175 -15.21 4.44 4.93
C PRO A 175 -14.35 5.71 5.02
N ASN A 176 -14.65 6.66 4.14
CA ASN A 176 -14.28 8.06 4.24
C ASN A 176 -15.56 8.88 4.07
N ASN A 177 -16.18 9.23 5.21
CA ASN A 177 -17.54 9.75 5.27
C ASN A 177 -18.54 8.76 4.64
N THR A 178 -19.26 9.17 3.60
CA THR A 178 -20.30 8.37 2.92
C THR A 178 -19.78 7.48 1.79
N HIS A 179 -18.48 7.57 1.45
CA HIS A 179 -17.89 6.83 0.34
C HIS A 179 -16.72 5.96 0.84
N PRO A 180 -16.33 4.91 0.10
CA PRO A 180 -15.11 4.17 0.40
C PRO A 180 -13.87 5.09 0.38
N ALA A 181 -12.97 4.92 1.36
CA ALA A 181 -11.70 5.63 1.46
C ALA A 181 -10.84 5.42 0.21
N LEU A 182 -10.82 4.19 -0.30
CA LEU A 182 -10.23 3.82 -1.58
C LEU A 182 -11.06 2.72 -2.22
N CYS A 183 -11.64 3.00 -3.39
CA CYS A 183 -12.23 2.02 -4.29
C CYS A 183 -12.15 2.59 -5.71
N ILE A 184 -11.13 2.19 -6.46
CA ILE A 184 -10.83 2.71 -7.79
C ILE A 184 -10.70 1.58 -8.81
N GLY A 185 -10.90 1.91 -10.08
CA GLY A 185 -10.82 0.99 -11.19
C GLY A 185 -12.17 0.40 -11.59
N ASN A 186 -12.11 -0.66 -12.39
CA ASN A 186 -13.26 -1.34 -12.95
C ASN A 186 -13.99 -2.19 -11.90
N GLN A 187 -15.28 -2.44 -12.12
CA GLN A 187 -15.99 -3.46 -11.37
C GLN A 187 -15.36 -4.84 -11.67
N VAL A 188 -15.13 -5.62 -10.62
CA VAL A 188 -14.57 -6.97 -10.72
C VAL A 188 -15.56 -7.86 -11.49
N PRO A 189 -15.17 -8.46 -12.62
CA PRO A 189 -16.06 -9.31 -13.43
C PRO A 189 -16.32 -10.65 -12.75
N GLU A 190 -17.50 -11.23 -12.99
CA GLU A 190 -17.87 -12.54 -12.40
C GLU A 190 -17.29 -13.73 -13.18
N THR A 191 -16.91 -13.53 -14.45
CA THR A 191 -16.60 -14.61 -15.40
C THR A 191 -15.17 -14.60 -15.93
N ALA A 192 -14.35 -13.61 -15.58
CA ALA A 192 -12.96 -13.52 -16.05
C ALA A 192 -11.99 -14.17 -15.05
N GLU A 193 -10.85 -14.62 -15.56
CA GLU A 193 -9.72 -15.00 -14.72
C GLU A 193 -9.18 -13.73 -14.04
N ILE A 194 -9.18 -13.72 -12.71
CA ILE A 194 -8.76 -12.57 -11.90
C ILE A 194 -7.64 -13.02 -10.99
N GLU A 195 -6.54 -12.28 -11.03
CA GLU A 195 -5.53 -12.39 -10.00
C GLU A 195 -5.80 -11.40 -8.89
N LYS A 196 -5.82 -11.88 -7.65
CA LYS A 196 -6.07 -11.09 -6.46
C LYS A 196 -4.86 -11.12 -5.53
N MET A 197 -4.37 -9.94 -5.18
CA MET A 197 -3.36 -9.75 -4.15
C MET A 197 -3.94 -8.98 -2.96
N GLU A 198 -3.72 -9.50 -1.76
CA GLU A 198 -4.12 -8.86 -0.51
C GLU A 198 -2.89 -8.55 0.34
N ARG A 199 -2.86 -7.36 0.96
CA ARG A 199 -1.78 -6.99 1.87
C ARG A 199 -2.32 -6.33 3.12
N LEU A 200 -1.81 -6.77 4.28
CA LEU A 200 -2.03 -6.09 5.54
C LEU A 200 -1.22 -4.79 5.56
N VAL A 201 -1.90 -3.69 5.85
CA VAL A 201 -1.32 -2.35 5.86
C VAL A 201 -1.76 -1.60 7.11
N ALA A 202 -0.89 -0.76 7.66
CA ALA A 202 -1.24 0.24 8.66
C ALA A 202 -1.47 1.60 8.00
N ILE A 203 -2.25 2.47 8.64
CA ILE A 203 -2.60 3.77 8.07
C ILE A 203 -2.03 4.90 8.93
N GLU A 204 -1.20 5.74 8.31
CA GLU A 204 -0.66 6.98 8.84
C GLU A 204 -1.52 8.12 8.31
N GLY A 205 -2.30 8.75 9.19
CA GLY A 205 -3.17 9.86 8.87
C GLY A 205 -2.51 11.19 9.19
N ASP A 206 -3.23 12.05 9.91
CA ASP A 206 -2.68 13.30 10.42
C ASP A 206 -1.56 12.97 11.41
N CYS A 207 -0.33 13.33 11.04
CA CYS A 207 0.84 13.05 11.85
C CYS A 207 1.69 14.29 12.11
N GLY A 208 2.28 14.32 13.30
CA GLY A 208 3.16 15.39 13.76
C GLY A 208 4.44 14.78 14.32
N VAL A 209 5.58 15.40 13.98
CA VAL A 209 6.89 15.02 14.51
C VAL A 209 7.49 16.18 15.27
N GLY A 210 8.06 15.86 16.41
CA GLY A 210 8.70 16.81 17.30
C GLY A 210 10.05 16.29 17.73
N TYR A 211 11.02 17.21 17.77
CA TYR A 211 12.38 16.92 18.17
C TYR A 211 12.68 17.71 19.46
N LEU A 212 13.36 17.04 20.38
CA LEU A 212 13.96 17.69 21.54
C LEU A 212 15.48 17.72 21.30
N ASN A 213 16.09 18.90 21.42
CA ASN A 213 17.54 18.98 21.35
C ASN A 213 18.13 18.43 22.65
N ILE A 214 19.05 17.47 22.55
CA ILE A 214 19.57 16.67 23.67
C ILE A 214 20.31 17.51 24.73
N GLY A 215 20.69 18.76 24.39
CA GLY A 215 21.32 19.71 25.30
C GLY A 215 20.38 20.57 26.16
N ASP A 216 19.08 20.57 25.88
CA ASP A 216 18.11 21.42 26.56
C ASP A 216 17.21 20.58 27.48
N THR A 217 17.13 20.91 28.78
CA THR A 217 16.17 20.31 29.73
C THR A 217 14.72 20.79 29.53
N ASN A 218 14.42 21.32 28.35
CA ASN A 218 13.16 22.00 28.05
C ASN A 218 12.12 21.03 27.50
N THR A 219 10.86 21.42 27.62
CA THR A 219 9.72 20.71 27.03
C THR A 219 9.59 21.11 25.55
N SER A 220 9.46 20.13 24.65
CA SER A 220 9.03 20.40 23.26
C SER A 220 7.55 20.09 23.11
N ASN A 221 6.91 20.75 22.15
CA ASN A 221 5.48 20.61 21.89
C ASN A 221 5.22 20.28 20.41
N ILE A 222 4.25 19.41 20.16
CA ILE A 222 3.65 19.19 18.84
C ILE A 222 2.20 19.62 18.96
N THR A 223 1.78 20.47 18.03
CA THR A 223 0.40 20.93 17.92
C THR A 223 -0.18 20.36 16.63
N MET A 224 -1.26 19.60 16.73
CA MET A 224 -2.01 19.10 15.57
C MET A 224 -3.46 19.57 15.65
N GLY A 225 -3.94 20.25 14.61
CA GLY A 225 -5.36 20.59 14.46
C GLY A 225 -6.08 19.46 13.74
N LEU A 226 -7.18 18.97 14.32
CA LEU A 226 -7.91 17.81 13.84
C LEU A 226 -9.40 18.12 13.71
N PRO A 227 -10.05 17.66 12.62
CA PRO A 227 -11.49 17.84 12.43
C PRO A 227 -12.36 16.85 13.22
N HIS A 228 -11.77 15.81 13.81
CA HIS A 228 -12.43 14.79 14.64
C HIS A 228 -11.33 13.97 15.35
N LEU A 229 -11.59 13.40 16.53
CA LEU A 229 -10.59 12.60 17.26
C LEU A 229 -11.19 11.33 17.87
N ASP A 230 -10.90 10.18 17.25
CA ASP A 230 -11.25 8.85 17.81
C ASP A 230 -10.12 8.22 18.63
N SER A 231 -8.89 8.44 18.16
CA SER A 231 -7.68 8.08 18.85
C SER A 231 -6.49 8.75 18.24
N PHE A 232 -5.40 8.76 18.99
CA PHE A 232 -4.09 9.01 18.45
C PHE A 232 -3.08 8.11 19.13
N THR A 233 -1.94 7.97 18.49
CA THR A 233 -0.84 7.15 18.95
C THR A 233 0.41 7.99 19.05
N VAL A 234 1.14 7.86 20.14
CA VAL A 234 2.43 8.52 20.39
C VAL A 234 3.55 7.48 20.38
N LYS A 235 4.66 7.79 19.71
CA LYS A 235 5.90 7.03 19.80
C LYS A 235 6.95 7.85 20.54
N PHE A 236 7.59 7.25 21.54
CA PHE A 236 8.79 7.80 22.16
C PHE A 236 10.02 7.02 21.68
N GLU A 237 11.00 7.72 21.10
CA GLU A 237 12.30 7.14 20.71
C GLU A 237 13.47 7.99 21.17
N ASN A 238 14.64 7.35 21.30
CA ASN A 238 15.93 8.01 21.57
C ASN A 238 15.89 8.92 22.80
N PHE A 239 15.78 8.35 24.00
CA PHE A 239 15.82 9.13 25.25
C PHE A 239 17.18 9.82 25.41
N SER A 240 17.17 11.08 25.88
CA SER A 240 18.40 11.89 25.97
C SER A 240 19.40 11.30 26.97
N GLU A 241 18.90 10.65 28.04
CA GLU A 241 19.70 9.92 29.03
C GLU A 241 19.33 8.43 29.03
N LYS A 242 20.33 7.56 28.80
CA LYS A 242 20.14 6.09 28.74
C LYS A 242 19.57 5.47 30.03
N ASN A 243 19.69 6.15 31.18
CA ASN A 243 19.20 5.66 32.47
C ASN A 243 17.81 6.19 32.84
N ARG A 244 17.20 7.07 32.02
CA ARG A 244 15.90 7.71 32.29
C ARG A 244 14.82 7.32 31.27
N THR A 245 14.95 6.14 30.65
CA THR A 245 13.97 5.60 29.68
C THR A 245 12.54 5.50 30.20
N ALA A 246 12.35 5.70 31.50
CA ALA A 246 11.05 5.70 32.16
C ALA A 246 10.54 7.11 32.51
N ASP A 247 11.33 8.18 32.48
CA ASP A 247 10.92 9.52 33.01
C ASP A 247 10.29 10.45 31.96
N ALA A 248 9.82 9.92 30.82
CA ALA A 248 9.10 10.75 29.84
C ALA A 248 7.78 11.22 30.45
N ARG A 249 7.54 12.53 30.44
CA ARG A 249 6.23 13.10 30.82
C ARG A 249 5.45 13.42 29.57
N LEU A 250 4.18 13.06 29.52
CA LEU A 250 3.29 13.38 28.42
C LEU A 250 2.14 14.22 28.95
N ASN A 251 2.06 15.47 28.52
CA ASN A 251 0.85 16.25 28.76
C ASN A 251 0.17 16.51 27.42
N VAL A 252 -1.04 15.95 27.29
CA VAL A 252 -1.93 16.10 26.15
C VAL A 252 -3.07 17.03 26.54
N THR A 253 -3.07 18.22 25.96
CA THR A 253 -4.21 19.12 26.08
C THR A 253 -5.02 19.06 24.78
N LEU A 254 -6.33 18.87 24.91
CA LEU A 254 -7.25 19.02 23.79
C LEU A 254 -7.92 20.38 23.91
N ASN A 255 -7.71 21.23 22.91
CA ASN A 255 -8.47 22.47 22.82
C ASN A 255 -9.63 22.28 21.84
N ASN A 256 -10.85 22.54 22.31
CA ASN A 256 -12.07 22.52 21.51
C ASN A 256 -12.59 23.95 21.42
N THR A 257 -12.96 24.42 20.24
CA THR A 257 -13.55 25.76 20.06
C THR A 257 -14.83 25.98 20.84
N ASP A 258 -15.56 24.91 21.15
CA ASP A 258 -16.85 24.96 21.87
C ASP A 258 -16.68 24.89 23.41
N TYR A 259 -15.51 24.46 23.89
CA TYR A 259 -15.21 24.28 25.32
C TYR A 259 -13.76 24.69 25.62
N ASN A 260 -13.58 25.78 26.37
CA ASN A 260 -12.27 26.31 26.75
C ASN A 260 -11.33 25.21 27.30
N ASN A 261 -10.15 25.05 26.64
CA ASN A 261 -8.95 24.32 27.09
C ASN A 261 -9.20 23.27 28.18
N VAL A 262 -9.60 22.06 27.78
CA VAL A 262 -9.66 20.93 28.71
C VAL A 262 -8.36 20.14 28.60
N SER A 263 -7.58 20.08 29.69
CA SER A 263 -6.50 19.10 29.79
C SER A 263 -7.11 17.71 29.97
N VAL A 264 -7.05 16.88 28.94
CA VAL A 264 -7.74 15.58 28.94
C VAL A 264 -6.86 14.50 29.54
N ILE A 265 -5.55 14.60 29.31
CA ILE A 265 -4.59 13.60 29.76
C ILE A 265 -3.36 14.33 30.28
N ASN A 266 -3.36 14.64 31.57
CA ASN A 266 -2.14 15.00 32.31
C ASN A 266 -1.54 13.71 32.90
N GLU A 267 -1.17 12.78 32.02
CA GLU A 267 -0.43 11.61 32.47
C GLU A 267 1.04 11.97 32.67
N SER A 268 1.32 12.43 33.89
CA SER A 268 2.66 12.38 34.45
C SER A 268 2.98 10.94 34.88
N GLY A 269 3.13 10.06 33.91
CA GLY A 269 3.44 8.64 34.11
C GLY A 269 4.85 8.28 33.65
N LEU A 270 5.40 7.19 34.19
CA LEU A 270 6.66 6.66 33.69
C LEU A 270 6.43 5.93 32.34
N PHE A 271 6.62 6.60 31.20
CA PHE A 271 6.47 5.94 29.90
C PHE A 271 7.76 5.26 29.46
N ALA A 272 7.70 3.95 29.25
CA ALA A 272 8.75 3.23 28.55
C ALA A 272 8.80 3.63 27.06
N GLY A 273 9.98 3.55 26.45
CA GLY A 273 10.14 3.74 25.01
C GLY A 273 9.23 2.83 24.18
N GLY A 274 8.71 3.36 23.08
CA GLY A 274 7.82 2.62 22.19
C GLY A 274 6.50 3.35 21.94
N TRP A 275 5.50 2.55 21.55
CA TRP A 275 4.20 3.00 21.09
C TRP A 275 3.18 3.05 22.23
N HIS A 276 2.46 4.15 22.34
CA HIS A 276 1.39 4.36 23.31
C HIS A 276 0.14 4.86 22.59
N THR A 277 -0.99 4.20 22.83
CA THR A 277 -2.25 4.48 22.13
C THR A 277 -3.27 5.07 23.08
N PHE A 278 -3.88 6.18 22.68
CA PHE A 278 -4.93 6.86 23.43
C PHE A 278 -6.22 6.82 22.62
N ASN A 279 -7.26 6.17 23.15
CA ASN A 279 -8.54 5.94 22.48
C ASN A 279 -9.69 6.62 23.25
N ARG A 280 -10.93 6.50 22.74
CA ARG A 280 -12.16 6.98 23.40
C ARG A 280 -12.38 6.47 24.84
N THR A 281 -11.69 5.44 25.33
CA THR A 281 -11.81 5.05 26.75
C THR A 281 -11.00 5.97 27.68
N VAL A 282 -10.07 6.74 27.12
CA VAL A 282 -9.19 7.69 27.84
C VAL A 282 -9.51 9.14 27.45
N ILE A 283 -10.09 9.36 26.27
CA ILE A 283 -10.52 10.66 25.78
C ILE A 283 -12.00 10.84 26.10
N ASP A 284 -12.38 11.91 26.80
CA ASP A 284 -13.78 12.18 27.10
C ASP A 284 -14.62 12.31 25.82
N ASP A 285 -15.81 11.67 25.80
CA ASP A 285 -16.68 11.57 24.63
C ASP A 285 -17.04 12.94 24.01
N TYR A 286 -17.29 13.97 24.84
CA TYR A 286 -17.67 15.32 24.37
C TYR A 286 -16.55 16.06 23.64
N LEU A 287 -15.29 15.59 23.74
CA LEU A 287 -14.16 16.14 22.99
C LEU A 287 -13.95 15.44 21.66
N CYS A 288 -14.45 14.21 21.51
CA CYS A 288 -14.34 13.43 20.27
C CYS A 288 -15.21 14.02 19.16
N ASP A 289 -16.36 14.60 19.51
CA ASP A 289 -17.37 15.11 18.57
C ASP A 289 -17.10 16.53 18.05
N SER A 290 -15.93 17.11 18.36
CA SER A 290 -15.58 18.47 17.94
C SER A 290 -14.88 18.52 16.58
N ASN A 291 -15.24 19.55 15.79
CA ASN A 291 -14.68 19.81 14.47
C ASN A 291 -13.32 20.52 14.49
N ASN A 292 -12.81 20.91 15.66
CA ASN A 292 -11.53 21.58 15.75
C ASN A 292 -10.85 21.26 17.07
N ILE A 293 -10.19 20.11 17.08
CA ILE A 293 -9.48 19.57 18.22
C ILE A 293 -8.00 19.85 18.02
N THR A 294 -7.43 20.65 18.90
CA THR A 294 -5.97 20.83 18.92
C THR A 294 -5.35 19.87 19.91
N VAL A 295 -4.58 18.91 19.43
CA VAL A 295 -3.77 18.03 20.28
C VAL A 295 -2.44 18.72 20.51
N ASN A 296 -2.23 19.31 21.68
CA ASN A 296 -0.90 19.73 22.10
C ASN A 296 -0.27 18.63 22.93
N VAL A 297 0.76 18.02 22.39
CA VAL A 297 1.53 16.98 23.05
C VAL A 297 2.85 17.59 23.48
N SER A 298 3.08 17.63 24.79
CA SER A 298 4.30 18.17 25.38
C SER A 298 5.09 17.07 26.07
N TRP A 299 6.40 17.02 25.82
CA TRP A 299 7.28 15.97 26.35
C TRP A 299 8.63 16.49 26.83
N CYS A 300 9.25 15.77 27.76
CA CYS A 300 10.61 15.98 28.23
C CYS A 300 11.40 14.66 28.25
N ASN A 301 12.73 14.74 28.22
CA ASN A 301 13.67 13.60 28.25
C ASN A 301 13.59 12.60 27.07
N VAL A 302 12.82 12.91 26.03
CA VAL A 302 12.74 12.12 24.78
C VAL A 302 13.24 12.97 23.62
N SER A 303 14.22 12.47 22.85
CA SER A 303 14.77 13.24 21.71
C SER A 303 13.83 13.26 20.51
N TYR A 304 12.96 12.25 20.40
CA TYR A 304 12.07 12.07 19.26
C TYR A 304 10.67 11.64 19.69
N MET A 305 9.67 12.39 19.24
CA MET A 305 8.27 12.03 19.41
C MET A 305 7.54 12.07 18.07
N TRP A 306 6.75 11.04 17.80
CA TRP A 306 5.85 10.98 16.65
C TRP A 306 4.43 10.78 17.15
N VAL A 307 3.49 11.57 16.64
CA VAL A 307 2.06 11.43 16.93
C VAL A 307 1.34 11.16 15.63
N ASN A 308 0.40 10.21 15.63
CA ASN A 308 -0.43 9.88 14.48
C ASN A 308 -1.87 9.67 14.88
N ARG A 309 -2.77 10.22 14.08
CA ARG A 309 -4.19 9.94 14.13
C ARG A 309 -4.62 9.41 12.77
N SER A 310 -5.37 8.32 12.77
CA SER A 310 -6.13 7.88 11.61
C SER A 310 -7.40 7.17 12.08
N ASP A 311 -8.51 7.42 11.39
CA ASP A 311 -9.81 6.81 11.65
C ASP A 311 -10.06 5.63 10.69
N TRP A 312 -9.07 5.28 9.86
CA TRP A 312 -9.22 4.31 8.79
C TRP A 312 -8.61 2.97 9.19
N GLY A 313 -9.44 1.91 9.18
CA GLY A 313 -9.04 0.54 9.48
C GLY A 313 -9.47 0.03 10.86
N ASP A 314 -9.19 -1.25 11.10
CA ASP A 314 -9.44 -1.92 12.37
C ASP A 314 -8.27 -1.75 13.33
N ARG A 315 -8.57 -1.72 14.63
CA ARG A 315 -7.55 -1.80 15.68
C ARG A 315 -7.54 -3.22 16.23
N ILE A 316 -6.54 -4.01 15.85
CA ILE A 316 -6.40 -5.40 16.34
C ILE A 316 -5.41 -5.44 17.50
N GLY A 317 -5.92 -5.79 18.70
CA GLY A 317 -5.08 -5.98 19.89
C GLY A 317 -4.36 -4.71 20.35
N GLY A 318 -3.15 -4.86 20.91
CA GLY A 318 -2.28 -3.73 21.28
C GLY A 318 -1.54 -3.08 20.10
N MET A 319 -1.95 -3.36 18.85
CA MET A 319 -1.35 -2.70 17.69
C MET A 319 -1.70 -1.21 17.71
N SER A 320 -0.65 -0.41 17.59
CA SER A 320 -0.67 1.02 17.86
C SER A 320 -1.09 1.87 16.65
N MET A 321 -1.22 1.31 15.46
CA MET A 321 -1.73 2.01 14.27
C MET A 321 -2.93 1.26 13.71
N PRO A 322 -3.99 1.98 13.27
CA PRO A 322 -5.13 1.34 12.66
C PRO A 322 -4.69 0.64 11.37
N SER A 323 -5.23 -0.55 11.16
CA SER A 323 -4.77 -1.48 10.13
C SER A 323 -5.91 -1.91 9.23
N ALA A 324 -5.62 -2.04 7.95
CA ALA A 324 -6.58 -2.40 6.92
C ALA A 324 -5.97 -3.43 5.97
N LYS A 325 -6.78 -3.88 5.03
CA LYS A 325 -6.38 -4.77 3.95
C LYS A 325 -6.41 -3.97 2.64
N LEU A 326 -5.24 -3.80 2.02
CA LEU A 326 -5.14 -3.32 0.65
C LEU A 326 -5.38 -4.49 -0.28
N VAL A 327 -6.40 -4.39 -1.13
CA VAL A 327 -6.79 -5.42 -2.09
C VAL A 327 -6.58 -4.89 -3.50
N VAL A 328 -5.84 -5.66 -4.32
CA VAL A 328 -5.58 -5.37 -5.72
C VAL A 328 -6.04 -6.57 -6.55
N CYS A 329 -7.00 -6.34 -7.44
CA CYS A 329 -7.46 -7.33 -8.41
C CYS A 329 -7.06 -6.89 -9.82
N ILE A 330 -6.53 -7.80 -10.64
CA ILE A 330 -6.10 -7.54 -12.02
C ILE A 330 -6.60 -8.64 -12.95
N TRP A 331 -7.07 -8.26 -14.13
CA TRP A 331 -7.52 -9.14 -15.22
C TRP A 331 -7.33 -8.49 -16.59
#